data_AF-S3BPG6-F1
#
_entry.id   AF-S3BPG6-F1
#
_cell.length_a   1.000
_cell.length_b   1.000
_cell.length_c   1.000
_cell.angle_alpha   90.00
_cell.angle_beta   90.00
_cell.angle_gamma   90.00
#
_symmetry.space_group_name_H-M   'P 1'
#
loop_
_entity.id
_entity.type
_entity.pdbx_description
1 polymer ?
#
loop_
_entity_poly.entity_id
_entity_poly.type
_entity_poly.pdbx_seq_one_letter_code
_entity_poly.pdbx_strand_id
1 'polypeptide(L)'
;MSGAKVLSTKVITTLVKGSRSVQVGYVDSTDRWKRPFLSDTVRDKFTETTEGYIDTLRPDTKMVALQETPHQSAADNRTHFTAVELNGAGKVTSKRHFAVK
;
A
#
# COMPACT_ATOMS: atom_id res chain seq x y z
N MET A 1 6.59 -18.93 -4.20
CA MET A 1 5.38 -18.51 -4.93
C MET A 1 5.60 -17.10 -5.48
N SER A 2 5.57 -16.92 -6.80
CA SER A 2 5.55 -15.58 -7.40
C SER A 2 4.28 -14.87 -6.92
N GLY A 3 4.42 -13.73 -6.23
CA GLY A 3 3.28 -12.89 -5.86
C GLY A 3 2.51 -12.41 -7.09
N ALA A 4 1.25 -12.01 -6.92
CA ALA A 4 0.46 -11.44 -8.01
C ALA A 4 1.13 -10.15 -8.54
N LYS A 5 1.27 -10.04 -9.85
CA LYS A 5 1.88 -8.88 -10.51
C LYS A 5 0.87 -7.74 -10.56
N VAL A 6 1.22 -6.60 -9.97
CA VAL A 6 0.41 -5.37 -10.03
C VAL A 6 0.32 -4.87 -11.48
N LEU A 7 -0.90 -4.65 -11.97
CA LEU A 7 -1.17 -4.13 -13.31
C LEU A 7 -1.69 -2.69 -13.27
N SER A 8 -2.54 -2.35 -12.30
CA SER A 8 -3.05 -0.99 -12.13
C SER A 8 -3.22 -0.62 -10.66
N THR A 9 -3.11 0.68 -10.39
CA THR A 9 -3.39 1.29 -9.09
C THR A 9 -4.37 2.44 -9.24
N LYS A 10 -5.01 2.82 -8.13
CA LYS A 10 -5.80 4.04 -8.01
C LYS A 10 -5.29 4.86 -6.84
N VAL A 11 -5.18 6.16 -7.03
CA VAL A 11 -4.77 7.12 -6.00
C VAL A 11 -5.95 7.38 -5.06
N ILE A 12 -5.68 7.42 -3.76
CA ILE A 12 -6.58 7.90 -2.71
C ILE A 12 -6.25 9.36 -2.42
N THR A 13 -5.00 9.63 -2.04
CA THR A 13 -4.52 10.98 -1.69
C THR A 13 -3.01 11.09 -1.88
N THR A 14 -2.46 12.27 -1.65
CA THR A 14 -1.01 12.49 -1.53
C THR A 14 -0.70 12.98 -0.12
N LEU A 15 0.18 12.27 0.57
CA LEU A 15 0.67 12.68 1.89
C LEU A 15 1.98 13.45 1.75
N VAL A 16 2.12 14.50 2.56
CA VAL A 16 3.33 15.32 2.63
C VAL A 16 3.80 15.37 4.08
N LYS A 17 5.05 14.96 4.32
CA LYS A 17 5.70 15.02 5.62
C LYS A 17 7.11 15.58 5.47
N GLY A 18 7.33 16.80 5.98
CA GLY A 18 8.56 17.54 5.72
C GLY A 18 8.75 17.79 4.21
N SER A 19 9.91 17.43 3.68
CA SER A 19 10.21 17.51 2.24
C SER A 19 9.72 16.30 1.43
N ARG A 20 9.15 15.29 2.09
CA ARG A 20 8.76 14.03 1.47
C ARG A 20 7.29 14.08 1.04
N SER A 21 7.03 13.77 -0.23
CA SER A 21 5.69 13.64 -0.80
C SER A 21 5.51 12.25 -1.39
N VAL A 22 4.45 11.54 -0.96
CA VAL A 22 4.16 10.16 -1.35
C VAL A 22 2.67 10.02 -1.65
N GLN A 23 2.34 9.44 -2.80
CA GLN A 23 0.96 9.09 -3.12
C GLN A 23 0.53 7.86 -2.32
N VAL A 24 -0.66 7.91 -1.74
CA VAL A 24 -1.30 6.74 -1.12
C VAL A 24 -2.39 6.27 -2.06
N GLY A 25 -2.43 4.97 -2.32
CA GLY A 25 -3.37 4.37 -3.24
C GLY A 25 -3.73 2.93 -2.88
N TYR A 26 -4.38 2.26 -3.81
CA TYR A 26 -4.63 0.82 -3.74
C TYR A 26 -4.40 0.15 -5.09
N VAL A 27 -4.07 -1.14 -5.04
CA VAL A 27 -3.99 -1.98 -6.23
C VAL A 27 -5.42 -2.24 -6.72
N ASP A 28 -5.71 -1.76 -7.93
CA ASP A 28 -7.01 -1.89 -8.59
C ASP A 28 -7.08 -3.21 -9.38
N SER A 29 -5.96 -3.65 -9.97
CA SER A 29 -5.87 -4.97 -10.59
C SER A 29 -4.46 -5.55 -10.55
N THR A 30 -4.44 -6.88 -10.58
CA THR A 30 -3.26 -7.73 -10.77
C THR A 30 -3.50 -8.67 -11.95
N ASP A 31 -2.48 -9.44 -12.31
CA ASP A 31 -2.59 -10.56 -13.25
C ASP A 31 -3.54 -11.68 -12.81
N ARG A 32 -4.04 -11.66 -11.55
CA ARG A 32 -4.93 -12.70 -11.00
C ARG A 32 -6.31 -12.21 -10.62
N TRP A 33 -6.46 -10.93 -10.32
CA TRP A 33 -7.72 -10.39 -9.81
C TRP A 33 -7.87 -8.91 -10.12
N LYS A 34 -9.12 -8.44 -10.13
CA LYS A 34 -9.50 -7.03 -10.15
C LYS A 34 -10.30 -6.71 -8.90
N ARG A 35 -9.97 -5.60 -8.23
CA ARG A 35 -10.65 -5.19 -7.01
C ARG A 35 -12.05 -4.67 -7.36
N PRO A 36 -13.13 -5.28 -6.84
CA PRO A 36 -14.48 -4.82 -7.14
C PRO A 36 -14.79 -3.50 -6.43
N PHE A 37 -14.41 -3.41 -5.15
CA PHE A 37 -14.68 -2.26 -4.29
C PHE A 37 -13.63 -2.17 -3.19
N LEU A 38 -13.41 -0.95 -2.70
CA LEU A 38 -12.65 -0.66 -1.48
C LEU A 38 -13.43 0.39 -0.71
N SER A 39 -13.84 0.10 0.52
CA SER A 39 -14.63 1.02 1.34
C SER A 39 -13.82 2.25 1.74
N ASP A 40 -14.51 3.37 1.94
CA ASP A 40 -13.88 4.62 2.36
C ASP A 40 -13.22 4.47 3.73
N THR A 41 -13.85 3.76 4.67
CA THR A 41 -13.23 3.43 5.98
C THR A 41 -11.88 2.73 5.85
N VAL A 42 -11.72 1.81 4.88
CA VAL A 42 -10.43 1.14 4.66
C VAL A 42 -9.42 2.08 4.02
N ARG A 43 -9.85 2.96 3.10
CA ARG A 43 -9.00 3.99 2.48
C ARG A 43 -8.46 4.97 3.52
N ASP A 44 -9.34 5.44 4.40
CA ASP A 44 -9.01 6.38 5.47
C ASP A 44 -8.02 5.74 6.45
N LYS A 45 -8.35 4.54 6.96
CA LYS A 45 -7.47 3.85 7.91
C LYS A 45 -6.11 3.50 7.30
N PHE A 46 -6.07 3.12 6.01
CA PHE A 46 -4.81 2.86 5.32
C PHE A 46 -3.98 4.14 5.11
N THR A 47 -4.64 5.26 4.83
CA THR A 47 -3.99 6.57 4.68
C THR A 47 -3.34 7.01 5.98
N GLU A 48 -4.11 7.01 7.08
CA GLU A 48 -3.61 7.32 8.42
C GLU A 48 -2.45 6.39 8.82
N THR A 49 -2.61 5.08 8.57
CA THR A 49 -1.54 4.12 8.86
C THR A 49 -0.28 4.47 8.06
N THR A 50 -0.40 4.72 6.75
CA THR A 50 0.74 5.01 5.88
C THR A 50 1.47 6.28 6.30
N GLU A 51 0.75 7.31 6.76
CA GLU A 51 1.34 8.56 7.27
C GLU A 51 2.35 8.31 8.39
N GLY A 52 2.00 7.42 9.33
CA GLY A 52 2.88 7.00 10.42
C GLY A 52 4.15 6.27 9.97
N TYR A 53 4.17 5.72 8.76
CA TYR A 53 5.31 4.97 8.20
C TYR A 53 6.09 5.72 7.11
N ILE A 54 5.71 6.95 6.73
CA ILE A 54 6.34 7.69 5.61
C ILE A 54 7.86 7.71 5.68
N ASP A 55 8.43 7.94 6.87
CA ASP A 55 9.88 8.07 7.05
C ASP A 55 10.61 6.72 6.87
N THR A 56 9.89 5.61 7.00
CA THR A 56 10.41 4.24 6.84
C THR A 56 10.32 3.71 5.41
N LEU A 57 9.69 4.46 4.50
CA LEU A 57 9.55 4.07 3.10
C LEU A 57 10.91 4.15 2.40
N ARG A 58 11.09 3.37 1.33
CA ARG A 58 12.29 3.44 0.52
C ARG A 58 12.46 4.84 -0.11
N PRO A 59 13.68 5.37 -0.25
CA PRO A 59 13.89 6.73 -0.74
C PRO A 59 13.27 7.00 -2.13
N ASP A 60 13.19 5.97 -2.98
CA ASP A 60 12.66 6.06 -4.34
C ASP A 60 11.12 5.89 -4.42
N THR A 61 10.45 5.64 -3.30
CA THR A 61 9.00 5.43 -3.24
C THR A 61 8.25 6.71 -3.60
N LYS A 62 7.43 6.61 -4.66
CA LYS A 62 6.50 7.65 -5.11
C LYS A 62 5.05 7.33 -4.76
N MET A 63 4.72 6.05 -4.69
CA MET A 63 3.40 5.60 -4.26
C MET A 63 3.50 4.41 -3.32
N VAL A 64 2.62 4.37 -2.33
CA VAL A 64 2.34 3.17 -1.53
C VAL A 64 0.91 2.74 -1.83
N ALA A 65 0.74 1.51 -2.32
CA ALA A 65 -0.56 1.00 -2.73
C ALA A 65 -0.98 -0.21 -1.88
N LEU A 66 -2.15 -0.12 -1.26
CA LEU A 66 -2.78 -1.24 -0.53
C LEU A 66 -3.04 -2.42 -1.48
N GLN A 67 -2.46 -3.58 -1.16
CA GLN A 67 -2.66 -4.82 -1.90
C GLN A 67 -3.66 -5.74 -1.19
N GLU A 68 -3.57 -5.91 0.13
CA GLU A 68 -4.47 -6.77 0.90
C GLU A 68 -4.93 -6.04 2.16
N THR A 69 -6.23 -6.11 2.45
CA THR A 69 -6.89 -5.51 3.62
C THR A 69 -6.41 -6.14 4.92
N PRO A 70 -6.75 -5.60 6.11
CA PRO A 70 -6.25 -6.10 7.38
C PRO A 70 -6.48 -7.61 7.54
N HIS A 71 -5.40 -8.35 7.76
CA HIS A 71 -5.45 -9.79 8.01
C HIS A 71 -4.32 -10.21 8.95
N GLN A 72 -4.43 -11.43 9.45
CA GLN A 72 -3.36 -12.13 10.14
C GLN A 72 -2.76 -13.16 9.17
N SER A 73 -1.52 -13.53 9.40
CA SER A 73 -0.87 -14.65 8.70
C SER A 73 -0.36 -15.68 9.70
N ALA A 74 -0.08 -16.89 9.25
CA ALA A 74 0.49 -17.92 10.11
C ALA A 74 1.86 -17.52 10.70
N ALA A 75 2.61 -16.66 10.00
CA ALA A 75 3.93 -16.18 10.44
C ALA A 75 3.87 -14.87 11.26
N ASP A 76 2.79 -14.10 11.13
CA ASP A 76 2.56 -12.86 11.87
C ASP A 76 1.08 -12.78 12.27
N ASN A 77 0.82 -13.03 13.55
CA ASN A 77 -0.51 -12.99 14.15
C ASN A 77 -0.99 -11.56 14.43
N ARG A 78 -0.20 -10.52 14.15
CA ARG A 78 -0.66 -9.15 14.25
C ARG A 78 -1.50 -8.81 13.04
N THR A 79 -2.62 -8.13 13.26
CA THR A 79 -3.44 -7.58 12.18
C THR A 79 -2.65 -6.49 11.44
N HIS A 80 -2.44 -6.67 10.15
CA HIS A 80 -1.66 -5.74 9.33
C HIS A 80 -2.30 -5.52 7.96
N PHE A 81 -2.07 -4.33 7.40
CA PHE A 81 -2.24 -4.11 5.97
C PHE A 81 -1.04 -4.66 5.21
N THR A 82 -1.28 -5.17 4.02
CA THR A 82 -0.21 -5.51 3.08
C THR A 82 -0.24 -4.52 1.93
N ALA A 83 0.86 -3.83 1.70
CA ALA A 83 1.02 -2.80 0.68
C ALA A 83 2.25 -3.06 -0.20
N VAL A 84 2.29 -2.41 -1.35
CA VAL A 84 3.47 -2.36 -2.21
C VAL A 84 3.98 -0.92 -2.33
N GLU A 85 5.30 -0.77 -2.38
CA GLU A 85 5.94 0.50 -2.72
C GLU A 85 6.22 0.52 -4.22
N LEU A 86 5.82 1.61 -4.89
CA LEU A 86 6.08 1.86 -6.30
C LEU A 86 6.98 3.08 -6.47
N ASN A 87 7.95 2.97 -7.37
CA ASN A 87 8.82 4.10 -7.73
C ASN A 87 8.17 5.01 -8.78
N GLY A 88 8.89 6.06 -9.22
CA GLY A 88 8.40 7.02 -10.21
C GLY A 88 8.08 6.45 -11.60
N ALA A 89 8.53 5.23 -11.91
CA ALA A 89 8.18 4.52 -13.14
C ALA A 89 6.96 3.59 -12.96
N GLY A 90 6.30 3.62 -11.79
CA GLY A 90 5.20 2.72 -11.47
C GLY A 90 5.61 1.26 -11.25
N LYS A 91 6.91 0.98 -11.08
CA LYS A 91 7.41 -0.37 -10.80
C LYS A 91 7.34 -0.66 -9.30
N VAL A 92 6.81 -1.81 -8.93
CA VAL A 92 6.88 -2.31 -7.55
C VAL A 92 8.33 -2.58 -7.17
N THR A 93 8.80 -1.93 -6.11
CA THR A 93 10.16 -2.07 -5.59
C THR A 93 10.22 -2.75 -4.22
N SER A 94 9.10 -2.84 -3.51
CA SER A 94 9.01 -3.46 -2.19
C SER A 94 7.59 -3.92 -1.86
N LYS A 95 7.46 -4.92 -0.98
CA LYS A 95 6.22 -5.32 -0.32
C LYS A 95 6.35 -5.02 1.18
N ARG A 96 5.34 -4.40 1.76
CA ARG A 96 5.33 -3.88 3.13
C ARG A 96 4.14 -4.42 3.91
N HIS A 97 4.36 -4.69 5.19
CA HIS A 97 3.30 -5.00 6.14
C HIS A 97 3.25 -3.86 7.15
N PHE A 98 2.13 -3.15 7.21
CA PHE A 98 1.91 -2.08 8.18
C PHE A 98 0.99 -2.59 9.27
N ALA A 99 1.52 -2.68 10.49
CA ALA A 99 0.71 -3.06 11.64
C ALA A 99 -0.45 -2.07 11.80
N VAL A 100 -1.66 -2.60 11.92
CA VAL A 100 -2.86 -1.81 12.19
C VAL A 100 -2.89 -1.58 13.70
N LYS A 101 -2.85 -0.32 14.12
CA LYS A 101 -3.14 0.06 15.50
C LYS A 101 -4.66 0.16 15.72
#